data_AF-A0A4Y7LB96-F1
#
_entry.id   AF-A0A4Y7LB96-F1
#
_cell.length_a   1.000
_cell.length_b   1.000
_cell.length_c   1.000
_cell.angle_alpha   90.00
_cell.angle_beta   90.00
_cell.angle_gamma   90.00
#
_symmetry.space_group_name_H-M   'P 1'
#
loop_
_entity.id
_entity.type
_entity.pdbx_description
1 polymer ?
#
loop_
_entity_poly.entity_id
_entity_poly.type
_entity_poly.pdbx_seq_one_letter_code
_entity_poly.pdbx_strand_id
1 'polypeptide(L)'
;MATVEYNTYCFLEGSQILRRIPKSGWVLKFHVDFSLLLRYGWLWYRRILVRRLNLIADEQKRLSILAKARKRLAKWDERRQAAKTGAELRYEKEREKLGTKVESRVQQAEENRMLLLKARRQSRAAVKERRDQSLLEDRLQRAKSQRAEYLRQRGSPHTSVRVNWYNMHKQGDFLSRKLARCWRRFVQLKRSTYTLAKGYDALKIKGKSIKSIPFEELALLIESSTTIQTVKALVDRFETRFTLSHSNASLSGPSKLNNIDHLLKRLTSPKRRGRPSSYLRKGGLRNMGSSVEATENQAKVSRYPVRVVLCAYMRLGHPDVVFSGHG
;
A
#
# COMPACT_ATOMS: atom_id res chain seq x y z
N MET A 1 -26.75 23.05 -76.05
CA MET A 1 -25.49 23.77 -76.36
C MET A 1 -24.87 23.07 -77.57
N ALA A 2 -24.71 23.61 -78.77
CA ALA A 2 -24.88 24.95 -79.29
C ALA A 2 -25.26 24.84 -80.80
N THR A 3 -26.07 25.79 -81.24
CA THR A 3 -26.38 26.16 -82.63
C THR A 3 -25.15 26.76 -83.32
N VAL A 4 -24.91 26.45 -84.61
CA VAL A 4 -24.13 27.33 -85.50
C VAL A 4 -24.70 27.28 -86.92
N GLU A 5 -25.28 28.41 -87.31
CA GLU A 5 -25.67 28.84 -88.65
C GLU A 5 -24.43 29.11 -89.52
N TYR A 6 -24.53 28.95 -90.85
CA TYR A 6 -23.70 29.74 -91.78
C TYR A 6 -24.44 30.06 -93.08
N ASN A 7 -24.93 31.29 -93.11
CA ASN A 7 -25.02 32.27 -94.20
C ASN A 7 -24.87 31.85 -95.67
N THR A 8 -25.98 32.07 -96.37
CA THR A 8 -26.13 32.75 -97.68
C THR A 8 -25.12 33.86 -97.97
N TYR A 9 -24.61 33.89 -99.21
CA TYR A 9 -24.14 35.11 -99.90
C TYR A 9 -24.86 35.24 -101.26
N CYS A 10 -25.53 36.37 -101.42
CA CYS A 10 -26.13 36.87 -102.67
C CYS A 10 -25.06 37.44 -103.61
N PHE A 11 -25.25 37.32 -104.92
CA PHE A 11 -24.89 38.37 -105.87
C PHE A 11 -25.81 38.29 -107.10
N LEU A 12 -26.80 39.18 -107.11
CA LEU A 12 -27.55 39.65 -108.26
C LEU A 12 -26.79 40.86 -108.80
N GLU A 13 -26.44 40.87 -110.08
CA GLU A 13 -26.40 42.04 -110.99
C GLU A 13 -25.66 41.68 -112.28
N GLY A 14 -26.17 42.13 -113.43
CA GLY A 14 -25.40 42.09 -114.69
C GLY A 14 -26.18 41.90 -115.97
N SER A 15 -27.11 42.81 -116.24
CA SER A 15 -27.63 43.27 -117.54
C SER A 15 -27.20 42.61 -118.85
N GLN A 16 -28.23 42.20 -119.60
CA GLN A 16 -28.48 42.53 -121.01
C GLN A 16 -27.31 43.04 -121.86
N ILE A 17 -26.87 42.23 -122.84
CA ILE A 17 -26.44 42.72 -124.15
C ILE A 17 -26.99 41.79 -125.24
N LEU A 18 -28.04 42.29 -125.89
CA LEU A 18 -28.57 41.86 -127.18
C LEU A 18 -27.57 42.27 -128.28
N ARG A 19 -27.52 41.47 -129.36
CA ARG A 19 -26.90 41.72 -130.69
C ARG A 19 -25.44 41.28 -130.86
N ARG A 20 -25.27 40.09 -131.45
CA ARG A 20 -24.84 39.89 -132.86
C ARG A 20 -24.51 38.42 -133.06
N ILE A 21 -25.29 37.77 -133.91
CA ILE A 21 -24.98 36.45 -134.46
C ILE A 21 -23.97 36.66 -135.61
N PRO A 22 -22.80 35.99 -135.59
CA PRO A 22 -22.20 35.47 -136.80
C PRO A 22 -22.55 33.98 -136.90
N LYS A 23 -23.29 33.65 -137.96
CA LYS A 23 -23.57 32.27 -138.36
C LYS A 23 -22.24 31.58 -138.74
N SER A 24 -22.22 30.27 -138.50
CA SER A 24 -21.27 29.27 -139.00
C SER A 24 -19.80 29.40 -138.57
N GLY A 25 -19.40 28.63 -137.54
CA GLY A 25 -17.99 28.29 -137.28
C GLY A 25 -17.62 27.99 -135.82
N TRP A 26 -18.27 28.61 -134.84
CA TRP A 26 -17.85 28.58 -133.43
C TRP A 26 -18.60 27.56 -132.54
N VAL A 27 -19.75 27.06 -132.99
CA VAL A 27 -20.61 26.16 -132.22
C VAL A 27 -19.96 24.79 -132.00
N LEU A 28 -19.26 24.25 -132.99
CA LEU A 28 -18.57 22.96 -132.83
C LEU A 28 -17.34 23.04 -131.90
N LYS A 29 -16.61 24.16 -131.87
CA LYS A 29 -15.41 24.30 -131.03
C LYS A 29 -15.76 24.46 -129.55
N PHE A 30 -16.77 25.29 -129.23
CA PHE A 30 -17.31 25.40 -127.87
C PHE A 30 -17.95 24.09 -127.38
N HIS A 31 -18.65 23.33 -128.24
CA HIS A 31 -19.22 22.05 -127.84
C HIS A 31 -18.17 20.99 -127.52
N VAL A 32 -17.08 20.96 -128.28
CA VAL A 32 -15.96 20.04 -128.06
C VAL A 32 -15.20 20.42 -126.78
N ASP A 33 -14.93 21.71 -126.57
CA ASP A 33 -14.23 22.22 -125.38
C ASP A 33 -15.06 22.07 -124.08
N PHE A 34 -16.39 22.29 -124.13
CA PHE A 34 -17.29 22.05 -123.00
C PHE A 34 -17.45 20.56 -122.68
N SER A 35 -17.49 19.70 -123.70
CA SER A 35 -17.54 18.24 -123.50
C SER A 35 -16.24 17.70 -122.90
N LEU A 36 -15.09 18.27 -123.26
CA LEU A 36 -13.80 17.98 -122.64
C LEU A 36 -13.77 18.46 -121.19
N LEU A 37 -14.21 19.68 -120.88
CA LEU A 37 -14.29 20.20 -119.51
C LEU A 37 -15.21 19.38 -118.61
N LEU A 38 -16.36 18.93 -119.12
CA LEU A 38 -17.24 18.03 -118.38
C LEU A 38 -16.61 16.65 -118.15
N ARG A 39 -15.89 16.10 -119.14
CA ARG A 39 -15.13 14.84 -118.96
C ARG A 39 -14.00 14.99 -117.95
N TYR A 40 -13.19 16.04 -118.04
CA TYR A 40 -12.09 16.30 -117.11
C TYR A 40 -12.60 16.63 -115.71
N GLY A 41 -13.66 17.43 -115.58
CA GLY A 41 -14.34 17.73 -114.32
C GLY A 41 -14.96 16.48 -113.69
N TRP A 42 -15.60 15.62 -114.48
CA TRP A 42 -16.16 14.35 -114.00
C TRP A 42 -15.08 13.36 -113.57
N LEU A 43 -13.96 13.27 -114.30
CA LEU A 43 -12.80 12.45 -113.90
C LEU A 43 -12.14 12.99 -112.62
N TRP A 44 -12.02 14.32 -112.48
CA TRP A 44 -11.51 14.97 -111.28
C TRP A 44 -12.42 14.73 -110.06
N TYR A 45 -13.73 14.90 -110.23
CA TYR A 45 -14.73 14.59 -109.20
C TYR A 45 -14.72 13.11 -108.82
N ARG A 46 -14.67 12.20 -109.79
CA ARG A 46 -14.56 10.75 -109.57
C ARG A 46 -13.30 10.41 -108.78
N ARG A 47 -12.16 11.04 -109.09
CA ARG A 47 -10.89 10.84 -108.37
C ARG A 47 -10.95 11.37 -106.93
N ILE A 48 -11.64 12.48 -106.69
CA ILE A 48 -11.87 13.02 -105.33
C ILE A 48 -12.82 12.11 -104.54
N LEU A 49 -13.89 11.64 -105.16
CA LEU A 49 -14.86 10.75 -104.52
C LEU A 49 -14.22 9.42 -104.12
N VAL A 50 -13.40 8.83 -105.00
CA VAL A 50 -12.63 7.61 -104.69
C VAL A 50 -11.67 7.85 -103.52
N ARG A 51 -10.96 8.99 -103.49
CA ARG A 51 -10.11 9.36 -102.34
C ARG A 51 -10.90 9.47 -101.04
N ARG A 52 -12.08 10.08 -101.07
CA ARG A 52 -12.95 10.22 -99.89
C ARG A 52 -13.47 8.88 -99.38
N LEU A 53 -13.86 7.98 -100.28
CA LEU A 53 -14.28 6.62 -99.93
C LEU A 53 -13.13 5.80 -99.32
N ASN A 54 -11.92 5.93 -99.85
CA ASN A 54 -10.74 5.28 -99.28
C ASN A 54 -10.43 5.78 -97.86
N LEU A 55 -10.55 7.10 -97.60
CA LEU A 55 -10.39 7.66 -96.27
C LEU A 55 -11.41 7.10 -95.26
N ILE A 56 -12.69 7.02 -95.65
CA ILE A 56 -13.74 6.43 -94.81
C ILE A 56 -13.45 4.95 -94.55
N ALA A 57 -13.01 4.19 -95.56
CA ALA A 57 -12.64 2.78 -95.39
C ALA A 57 -11.47 2.61 -94.41
N ASP A 58 -10.48 3.49 -94.45
CA ASP A 58 -9.33 3.45 -93.53
C ASP A 58 -9.72 3.87 -92.10
N GLU A 59 -10.63 4.82 -91.93
CA GLU A 59 -11.21 5.15 -90.62
C GLU A 59 -11.99 3.97 -90.02
N GLN A 60 -12.81 3.29 -90.83
CA GLN A 60 -13.51 2.08 -90.40
C GLN A 60 -12.54 0.96 -89.99
N LYS A 61 -11.45 0.78 -90.73
CA LYS A 61 -10.38 -0.16 -90.35
C LYS A 61 -9.76 0.23 -89.00
N ARG A 62 -9.40 1.51 -88.80
CA ARG A 62 -8.85 2.00 -87.52
C ARG A 62 -9.79 1.77 -86.35
N LEU A 63 -11.08 2.09 -86.51
CA LEU A 63 -12.10 1.86 -85.49
C LEU A 63 -12.26 0.36 -85.18
N SER A 64 -12.24 -0.50 -86.20
CA SER A 64 -12.32 -1.95 -85.99
C SER A 64 -11.11 -2.51 -85.22
N ILE A 65 -9.91 -1.98 -85.48
CA ILE A 65 -8.68 -2.34 -84.77
C ILE A 65 -8.77 -1.91 -83.31
N LEU A 66 -9.20 -0.67 -83.05
CA LEU A 66 -9.38 -0.16 -81.69
C LEU A 66 -10.44 -0.95 -80.93
N ALA A 67 -11.56 -1.29 -81.57
CA ALA A 67 -12.59 -2.13 -80.97
C ALA A 67 -12.06 -3.53 -80.60
N LYS A 68 -11.26 -4.14 -81.49
CA LYS A 68 -10.62 -5.44 -81.24
C LYS A 68 -9.58 -5.36 -80.12
N ALA A 69 -8.81 -4.29 -80.06
CA ALA A 69 -7.84 -4.03 -78.99
C ALA A 69 -8.55 -3.83 -77.63
N ARG A 70 -9.63 -3.03 -77.58
CA ARG A 70 -10.45 -2.82 -76.38
C ARG A 70 -11.04 -4.13 -75.85
N LYS A 71 -11.60 -4.98 -76.73
CA LYS A 71 -12.13 -6.31 -76.35
C LYS A 71 -11.04 -7.21 -75.77
N ARG A 72 -9.84 -7.20 -76.35
CA ARG A 72 -8.70 -7.97 -75.83
C ARG A 72 -8.27 -7.46 -74.46
N LEU A 73 -8.19 -6.15 -74.27
CA LEU A 73 -7.83 -5.53 -73.00
C LEU A 73 -8.82 -5.91 -71.89
N ALA A 74 -10.12 -5.75 -72.16
CA ALA A 74 -11.17 -6.13 -71.21
C ALA A 74 -11.06 -7.60 -70.77
N LYS A 75 -10.78 -8.52 -71.71
CA LYS A 75 -10.58 -9.94 -71.40
C LYS A 75 -9.34 -10.19 -70.52
N TRP A 76 -8.27 -9.44 -70.72
CA TRP A 76 -7.08 -9.53 -69.88
C TRP A 76 -7.31 -8.99 -68.48
N ASP A 77 -8.03 -7.87 -68.36
CA ASP A 77 -8.38 -7.28 -67.08
C ASP A 77 -9.34 -8.18 -66.29
N GLU A 78 -10.33 -8.79 -66.94
CA GLU A 78 -11.21 -9.79 -66.35
C GLU A 78 -10.41 -10.97 -65.76
N ARG A 79 -9.45 -11.51 -66.53
CA ARG A 79 -8.58 -12.61 -66.06
C ARG A 79 -7.70 -12.19 -64.90
N ARG A 80 -7.15 -10.97 -64.93
CA ARG A 80 -6.32 -10.43 -63.86
C ARG A 80 -7.15 -10.26 -62.58
N GLN A 81 -8.36 -9.71 -62.70
CA GLN A 81 -9.28 -9.57 -61.57
C GLN A 81 -9.70 -10.93 -61.02
N ALA A 82 -10.08 -11.88 -61.86
CA ALA A 82 -10.43 -13.24 -61.43
C ALA A 82 -9.27 -13.96 -60.72
N ALA A 83 -8.03 -13.77 -61.20
CA ALA A 83 -6.86 -14.33 -60.55
C ALA A 83 -6.60 -13.68 -59.17
N LYS A 84 -6.77 -12.35 -59.09
CA LYS A 84 -6.60 -11.58 -57.84
C LYS A 84 -7.65 -11.98 -56.80
N THR A 85 -8.94 -11.94 -57.17
CA THR A 85 -10.03 -12.32 -56.27
C THR A 85 -9.93 -13.79 -55.86
N GLY A 86 -9.56 -14.68 -56.81
CA GLY A 86 -9.33 -16.08 -56.51
C GLY A 86 -8.20 -16.31 -55.51
N ALA A 87 -7.14 -15.50 -55.53
CA ALA A 87 -6.06 -15.56 -54.54
C ALA A 87 -6.52 -15.05 -53.17
N GLU A 88 -7.19 -13.89 -53.13
CA GLU A 88 -7.74 -13.31 -51.90
C GLU A 88 -8.68 -14.29 -51.18
N LEU A 89 -9.61 -14.90 -51.92
CA LEU A 89 -10.53 -15.91 -51.37
C LEU A 89 -9.81 -17.15 -50.81
N ARG A 90 -8.67 -17.56 -51.39
CA ARG A 90 -7.87 -18.67 -50.84
C ARG A 90 -7.23 -18.28 -49.51
N TYR A 91 -6.65 -17.08 -49.44
CA TYR A 91 -6.06 -16.56 -48.21
C TYR A 91 -7.10 -16.38 -47.10
N GLU A 92 -8.28 -15.85 -47.42
CA GLU A 92 -9.37 -15.69 -46.45
C GLU A 92 -9.82 -17.04 -45.88
N LYS A 93 -10.04 -18.04 -46.75
CA LYS A 93 -10.37 -19.41 -46.31
C LYS A 93 -9.29 -20.02 -45.42
N GLU A 94 -8.02 -19.80 -45.73
CA GLU A 94 -6.92 -20.27 -44.87
C GLU A 94 -6.91 -19.54 -43.53
N ARG A 95 -7.11 -18.23 -43.53
CA ARG A 95 -7.20 -17.43 -42.30
C ARG A 95 -8.36 -17.87 -41.42
N GLU A 96 -9.53 -18.14 -41.97
CA GLU A 96 -10.69 -18.63 -41.21
C GLU A 96 -10.44 -20.02 -40.61
N LYS A 97 -9.87 -20.94 -41.41
CA LYS A 97 -9.49 -22.28 -40.92
C LYS A 97 -8.45 -22.21 -39.81
N LEU A 98 -7.48 -21.32 -39.91
CA LEU A 98 -6.49 -21.11 -38.88
C LEU A 98 -7.09 -20.42 -37.65
N GLY A 99 -7.97 -19.43 -37.84
CA GLY A 99 -8.68 -18.73 -36.77
C GLY A 99 -9.47 -19.68 -35.90
N THR A 100 -10.34 -20.49 -36.51
CA THR A 100 -11.14 -21.51 -35.79
C THR A 100 -10.27 -22.54 -35.06
N LYS A 101 -9.14 -22.96 -35.66
CA LYS A 101 -8.18 -23.87 -35.01
C LYS A 101 -7.46 -23.22 -33.83
N VAL A 102 -7.12 -21.94 -33.93
CA VAL A 102 -6.51 -21.21 -32.81
C VAL A 102 -7.52 -21.02 -31.69
N GLU A 103 -8.75 -20.62 -32.00
CA GLU A 103 -9.84 -20.41 -31.03
C GLU A 103 -10.14 -21.69 -30.24
N SER A 104 -10.31 -22.82 -30.92
CA SER A 104 -10.50 -24.12 -30.25
C SER A 104 -9.34 -24.50 -29.32
N ARG A 105 -8.09 -24.23 -29.71
CA ARG A 105 -6.92 -24.47 -28.84
C ARG A 105 -6.89 -23.53 -27.63
N VAL A 106 -7.31 -22.28 -27.79
CA VAL A 106 -7.43 -21.32 -26.69
C VAL A 106 -8.49 -21.79 -25.71
N GLN A 107 -9.69 -22.16 -26.18
CA GLN A 107 -10.75 -22.72 -25.33
C GLN A 107 -10.27 -23.95 -24.57
N GLN A 108 -9.63 -24.90 -25.26
CA GLN A 108 -9.07 -26.09 -24.62
C GLN A 108 -8.01 -25.74 -23.56
N ALA A 109 -7.15 -24.75 -23.82
CA ALA A 109 -6.15 -24.31 -22.85
C ALA A 109 -6.80 -23.65 -21.61
N GLU A 110 -7.88 -22.90 -21.80
CA GLU A 110 -8.66 -22.30 -20.71
C GLU A 110 -9.36 -23.36 -19.86
N GLU A 111 -9.99 -24.36 -20.49
CA GLU A 111 -10.60 -25.50 -19.80
C GLU A 111 -9.56 -26.26 -18.97
N ASN A 112 -8.40 -26.58 -19.57
CA ASN A 112 -7.29 -27.22 -18.87
C ASN A 112 -6.80 -26.39 -17.68
N ARG A 113 -6.68 -25.07 -17.84
CA ARG A 113 -6.32 -24.15 -16.75
C ARG A 113 -7.35 -24.19 -15.63
N MET A 114 -8.64 -24.19 -15.96
CA MET A 114 -9.73 -24.27 -14.97
C MET A 114 -9.72 -25.60 -14.21
N LEU A 115 -9.48 -26.71 -14.90
CA LEU A 115 -9.33 -28.03 -14.28
C LEU A 115 -8.16 -28.07 -13.29
N LEU A 116 -7.00 -27.54 -13.68
CA LEU A 116 -5.82 -27.45 -12.79
C LEU A 116 -6.11 -26.59 -11.56
N LEU A 117 -6.81 -25.47 -11.72
CA LEU A 117 -7.21 -24.62 -10.59
C LEU A 117 -8.20 -25.34 -9.66
N LYS A 118 -9.17 -26.07 -10.20
CA LYS A 118 -10.13 -26.86 -9.43
C LYS A 118 -9.41 -27.98 -8.64
N ALA A 119 -8.55 -28.74 -9.30
CA ALA A 119 -7.73 -29.77 -8.66
C ALA A 119 -6.88 -29.18 -7.53
N ARG A 120 -6.20 -28.06 -7.76
CA ARG A 120 -5.39 -27.39 -6.73
C ARG A 120 -6.22 -26.92 -5.55
N ARG A 121 -7.43 -26.40 -5.78
CA ARG A 121 -8.37 -26.02 -4.70
C ARG A 121 -8.77 -27.25 -3.89
N GLN A 122 -9.14 -28.34 -4.55
CA GLN A 122 -9.51 -29.60 -3.90
C GLN A 122 -8.34 -30.19 -3.07
N SER A 123 -7.14 -30.25 -3.64
CA SER A 123 -5.96 -30.72 -2.90
C SER A 123 -5.65 -29.86 -1.68
N ARG A 124 -5.76 -28.52 -1.79
CA ARG A 124 -5.58 -27.61 -0.65
C ARG A 124 -6.63 -27.83 0.44
N ALA A 125 -7.90 -28.02 0.05
CA ALA A 125 -8.98 -28.31 0.98
C ALA A 125 -8.73 -29.63 1.71
N ALA A 126 -8.39 -30.71 0.98
CA ALA A 126 -8.08 -32.01 1.56
C ALA A 126 -6.87 -31.96 2.52
N VAL A 127 -5.81 -31.21 2.19
CA VAL A 127 -4.66 -31.04 3.10
C VAL A 127 -5.06 -30.27 4.36
N LYS A 128 -5.90 -29.25 4.24
CA LYS A 128 -6.39 -28.49 5.40
C LYS A 128 -7.24 -29.38 6.30
N GLU A 129 -8.16 -30.14 5.73
CA GLU A 129 -9.01 -31.07 6.47
C GLU A 129 -8.18 -32.12 7.21
N ARG A 130 -7.18 -32.73 6.57
CA ARG A 130 -6.27 -33.69 7.22
C ARG A 130 -5.51 -33.06 8.39
N ARG A 131 -5.06 -31.81 8.25
CA ARG A 131 -4.37 -31.07 9.34
C ARG A 131 -5.32 -30.77 10.50
N ASP A 132 -6.55 -30.38 10.20
CA ASP A 132 -7.57 -30.09 11.21
C ASP A 132 -7.96 -31.38 11.96
N GLN A 133 -8.10 -32.51 11.24
CA GLN A 133 -8.32 -33.84 11.81
C GLN A 133 -7.15 -34.27 12.72
N SER A 134 -5.91 -34.18 12.25
CA SER A 134 -4.75 -34.55 13.08
C SER A 134 -4.63 -33.66 14.32
N LEU A 135 -4.93 -32.37 14.22
CA LEU A 135 -4.93 -31.45 15.35
C LEU A 135 -6.00 -31.84 16.39
N LEU A 136 -7.18 -32.25 15.93
CA LEU A 136 -8.26 -32.74 16.80
C LEU A 136 -7.86 -34.04 17.49
N GLU A 137 -7.27 -34.99 16.76
CA GLU A 137 -6.77 -36.25 17.32
C GLU A 137 -5.68 -36.01 18.37
N ASP A 138 -4.70 -35.14 18.09
CA ASP A 138 -3.65 -34.74 19.02
C ASP A 138 -4.20 -34.11 20.30
N ARG A 139 -5.25 -33.27 20.17
CA ARG A 139 -5.93 -32.67 21.33
C ARG A 139 -6.65 -33.73 22.16
N LEU A 140 -7.31 -34.68 21.50
CA LEU A 140 -8.03 -35.77 22.13
C LEU A 140 -7.06 -36.71 22.86
N GLN A 141 -5.93 -37.05 22.24
CA GLN A 141 -4.87 -37.82 22.87
C GLN A 141 -4.27 -37.08 24.07
N ARG A 142 -3.96 -35.78 23.94
CA ARG A 142 -3.48 -34.96 25.07
C ARG A 142 -4.47 -34.94 26.23
N ALA A 143 -5.76 -34.79 25.96
CA ALA A 143 -6.81 -34.85 26.98
C ALA A 143 -6.86 -36.22 27.67
N LYS A 144 -6.74 -37.32 26.90
CA LYS A 144 -6.63 -38.69 27.45
C LYS A 144 -5.40 -38.84 28.35
N SER A 145 -4.23 -38.37 27.92
CA SER A 145 -3.00 -38.40 28.71
C SER A 145 -3.12 -37.59 30.00
N GLN A 146 -3.68 -36.37 29.94
CA GLN A 146 -3.92 -35.54 31.13
C GLN A 146 -4.88 -36.22 32.11
N ARG A 147 -5.93 -36.87 31.61
CA ARG A 147 -6.87 -37.63 32.45
C ARG A 147 -6.18 -38.83 33.11
N ALA A 148 -5.37 -39.58 32.37
CA ALA A 148 -4.59 -40.69 32.92
C ALA A 148 -3.62 -40.21 34.00
N GLU A 149 -2.92 -39.09 33.76
CA GLU A 149 -2.03 -38.49 34.73
C GLU A 149 -2.77 -38.02 36.00
N TYR A 150 -3.93 -37.38 35.84
CA TYR A 150 -4.79 -36.98 36.95
C TYR A 150 -5.21 -38.20 37.81
N LEU A 151 -5.57 -39.30 37.17
CA LEU A 151 -5.91 -40.55 37.88
C LEU A 151 -4.69 -41.15 38.59
N ARG A 152 -3.49 -41.11 37.98
CA ARG A 152 -2.23 -41.52 38.64
C ARG A 152 -1.92 -40.66 39.87
N GLN A 153 -2.18 -39.36 39.81
CA GLN A 153 -2.02 -38.45 40.95
C GLN A 153 -3.03 -38.74 42.07
N ARG A 154 -4.27 -39.14 41.74
CA ARG A 154 -5.30 -39.53 42.73
C ARG A 154 -5.02 -40.90 43.37
N GLY A 155 -4.45 -41.85 42.61
CA GLY A 155 -4.04 -43.17 43.12
C GLY A 155 -2.70 -43.19 43.84
N SER A 156 -1.93 -42.10 43.78
CA SER A 156 -0.66 -41.94 44.50
C SER A 156 -0.91 -41.38 45.91
N PRO A 157 -0.61 -42.10 47.00
CA PRO A 157 -0.73 -41.56 48.34
C PRO A 157 0.28 -40.42 48.51
N HIS A 158 -0.21 -39.19 48.57
CA HIS A 158 0.58 -37.97 48.71
C HIS A 158 1.50 -37.98 49.95
N THR A 159 2.78 -38.30 49.77
CA THR A 159 3.81 -38.11 50.81
C THR A 159 4.43 -36.70 50.78
N SER A 160 4.36 -35.98 49.65
CA SER A 160 5.03 -34.67 49.50
C SER A 160 4.18 -33.45 49.87
N VAL A 161 2.84 -33.52 49.77
CA VAL A 161 1.97 -32.36 50.07
C VAL A 161 1.74 -32.17 51.57
N ARG A 162 1.79 -33.25 52.37
CA ARG A 162 1.63 -33.17 53.82
C ARG A 162 2.77 -32.36 54.49
N VAL A 163 3.98 -32.47 53.96
CA VAL A 163 5.17 -31.74 54.46
C VAL A 163 5.10 -30.23 54.15
N ASN A 164 4.44 -29.84 53.06
CA ASN A 164 4.33 -28.44 52.66
C ASN A 164 3.25 -27.66 53.45
N TRP A 165 2.23 -28.35 53.99
CA TRP A 165 1.17 -27.71 54.79
C TRP A 165 1.73 -27.06 56.07
N TYR A 166 2.50 -27.81 56.86
CA TYR A 166 3.11 -27.31 58.11
C TYR A 166 3.99 -26.06 57.89
N ASN A 167 4.78 -26.05 56.82
CA ASN A 167 5.65 -24.93 56.47
C ASN A 167 4.85 -23.72 55.95
N MET A 168 3.75 -23.94 55.21
CA MET A 168 2.86 -22.86 54.76
C MET A 168 2.08 -22.23 55.92
N HIS A 169 1.63 -23.02 56.90
CA HIS A 169 0.95 -22.48 58.09
C HIS A 169 1.88 -21.63 58.95
N LYS A 170 3.13 -22.07 59.18
CA LYS A 170 4.13 -21.26 59.89
C LYS A 170 4.40 -19.91 59.21
N GLN A 171 4.45 -19.88 57.88
CA GLN A 171 4.66 -18.65 57.14
C GLN A 171 3.42 -17.75 57.15
N GLY A 172 2.22 -18.34 57.11
CA GLY A 172 0.96 -17.63 57.31
C GLY A 172 0.90 -16.94 58.68
N ASP A 173 1.20 -17.67 59.76
CA ASP A 173 1.19 -17.13 61.12
C ASP A 173 2.19 -16.00 61.31
N PHE A 174 3.38 -16.12 60.72
CA PHE A 174 4.40 -15.07 60.76
C PHE A 174 3.92 -13.77 60.08
N LEU A 175 3.28 -13.89 58.91
CA LEU A 175 2.74 -12.73 58.20
C LEU A 175 1.57 -12.10 58.96
N SER A 176 0.67 -12.90 59.52
CA SER A 176 -0.46 -12.44 60.35
C SER A 176 0.03 -11.66 61.57
N ARG A 177 1.07 -12.15 62.26
CA ARG A 177 1.69 -11.43 63.39
C ARG A 177 2.35 -10.13 62.96
N LYS A 178 2.93 -10.06 61.76
CA LYS A 178 3.52 -8.82 61.20
C LYS A 178 2.43 -7.80 60.88
N LEU A 179 1.35 -8.23 60.23
CA LEU A 179 0.17 -7.42 59.95
C LEU A 179 -0.47 -6.86 61.22
N ALA A 180 -0.70 -7.70 62.23
CA ALA A 180 -1.26 -7.27 63.51
C ALA A 180 -0.36 -6.26 64.25
N ARG A 181 0.97 -6.35 64.11
CA ARG A 181 1.91 -5.35 64.66
C ARG A 181 1.81 -4.03 63.91
N CYS A 182 1.81 -4.06 62.58
CA CYS A 182 1.63 -2.86 61.76
C CYS A 182 0.28 -2.18 62.03
N TRP A 183 -0.79 -2.96 62.18
CA TRP A 183 -2.12 -2.46 62.52
C TRP A 183 -2.18 -1.83 63.91
N ARG A 184 -1.63 -2.49 64.94
CA ARG A 184 -1.54 -1.91 66.28
C ARG A 184 -0.72 -0.61 66.29
N ARG A 185 0.38 -0.56 65.55
CA ARG A 185 1.18 0.66 65.39
C ARG A 185 0.41 1.76 64.67
N PHE A 186 -0.38 1.42 63.65
CA PHE A 186 -1.26 2.36 62.96
C PHE A 186 -2.34 2.93 63.90
N VAL A 187 -2.99 2.06 64.68
CA VAL A 187 -4.01 2.44 65.66
C VAL A 187 -3.42 3.27 66.80
N GLN A 188 -2.24 2.90 67.33
CA GLN A 188 -1.59 3.64 68.41
C GLN A 188 -1.06 5.00 67.98
N LEU A 189 -0.55 5.12 66.75
CA LEU A 189 -0.01 6.38 66.24
C LEU A 189 -1.09 7.43 65.96
N LYS A 190 -2.40 7.09 66.02
CA LYS A 190 -3.64 7.91 66.00
C LYS A 190 -3.66 9.22 65.22
N ARG A 191 -2.70 9.44 64.34
CA ARG A 191 -2.64 10.57 63.46
C ARG A 191 -2.48 9.97 62.08
N SER A 192 -3.48 10.07 61.23
CA SER A 192 -3.25 9.88 59.80
C SER A 192 -2.36 11.04 59.30
N THR A 193 -1.70 10.89 58.15
CA THR A 193 -1.04 12.06 57.51
C THR A 193 -2.01 13.22 57.36
N TYR A 194 -3.29 12.91 57.15
CA TYR A 194 -4.38 13.87 57.13
C TYR A 194 -4.56 14.62 58.45
N THR A 195 -4.57 13.96 59.62
CA THR A 195 -4.67 14.67 60.91
C THR A 195 -3.43 15.51 61.26
N LEU A 196 -2.22 15.09 60.86
CA LEU A 196 -1.02 15.91 61.01
C LEU A 196 -1.09 17.15 60.12
N ALA A 197 -1.54 16.97 58.86
CA ALA A 197 -1.75 18.07 57.93
C ALA A 197 -2.84 19.03 58.43
N LYS A 198 -3.94 18.52 59.00
CA LYS A 198 -4.99 19.34 59.62
C LYS A 198 -4.46 20.11 60.85
N GLY A 199 -3.59 19.48 61.65
CA GLY A 199 -2.91 20.13 62.78
C GLY A 199 -1.98 21.25 62.33
N TYR A 200 -1.22 21.04 61.25
CA TYR A 200 -0.39 22.07 60.63
C TYR A 200 -1.22 23.20 60.01
N ASP A 201 -2.30 22.86 59.30
CA ASP A 201 -3.22 23.84 58.73
C ASP A 201 -3.87 24.74 59.78
N ALA A 202 -4.14 24.20 60.98
CA ALA A 202 -4.65 24.96 62.12
C ALA A 202 -3.65 26.00 62.65
N LEU A 203 -2.34 25.81 62.41
CA LEU A 203 -1.30 26.80 62.76
C LEU A 203 -1.32 28.02 61.83
N LYS A 204 -2.09 27.99 60.72
CA LYS A 204 -2.23 29.08 59.74
C LYS A 204 -0.89 29.59 59.17
N ILE A 205 0.17 28.78 59.19
CA ILE A 205 1.47 29.06 58.59
C ILE A 205 1.41 28.69 57.09
N LYS A 206 0.58 29.41 56.32
CA LYS A 206 0.47 29.28 54.86
C LYS A 206 0.96 30.58 54.20
N GLY A 207 1.57 30.48 53.02
CA GLY A 207 2.30 31.59 52.39
C GLY A 207 1.52 32.90 52.16
N LYS A 208 0.19 32.90 52.22
CA LYS A 208 -0.63 34.12 52.13
C LYS A 208 -0.86 34.82 53.49
N SER A 209 -0.95 34.07 54.59
CA SER A 209 -1.14 34.62 55.94
C SER A 209 0.17 35.05 56.60
N ILE A 210 1.31 34.47 56.19
CA ILE A 210 2.63 34.87 56.71
C ILE A 210 2.99 36.31 56.30
N LYS A 211 2.51 36.77 55.14
CA LYS A 211 2.77 38.14 54.65
C LYS A 211 2.03 39.23 55.44
N SER A 212 1.03 38.87 56.23
CA SER A 212 0.18 39.81 56.98
C SER A 212 0.45 39.80 58.50
N ILE A 213 1.37 38.97 58.99
CA ILE A 213 1.70 38.85 60.42
C ILE A 213 3.01 39.61 60.68
N PRO A 214 3.10 40.47 61.72
CA PRO A 214 4.35 41.13 62.11
C PRO A 214 5.41 40.10 62.54
N PHE A 215 6.68 40.41 62.32
CA PHE A 215 7.79 39.46 62.46
C PHE A 215 7.86 38.85 63.88
N GLU A 216 7.58 39.65 64.90
CA GLU A 216 7.65 39.28 66.31
C GLU A 216 6.61 38.21 66.67
N GLU A 217 5.39 38.30 66.12
CA GLU A 217 4.33 37.33 66.35
C GLU A 217 4.59 36.02 65.61
N LEU A 218 5.22 36.10 64.42
CA LEU A 218 5.67 34.93 63.68
C LEU A 218 6.81 34.20 64.42
N ALA A 219 7.76 34.93 65.01
CA ALA A 219 8.85 34.36 65.79
C ALA A 219 8.31 33.56 66.99
N LEU A 220 7.38 34.13 67.76
CA LEU A 220 6.72 33.45 68.88
C LEU A 220 5.96 32.18 68.45
N LEU A 221 5.30 32.21 67.29
CA LEU A 221 4.60 31.04 66.74
C LEU A 221 5.54 29.92 66.31
N ILE A 222 6.73 30.25 65.78
CA ILE A 222 7.74 29.28 65.34
C ILE A 222 8.50 28.71 66.55
N GLU A 223 8.74 29.50 67.59
CA GLU A 223 9.40 29.06 68.83
C GLU A 223 8.49 28.20 69.72
N SER A 224 7.17 28.28 69.53
CA SER A 224 6.22 27.45 70.25
C SER A 224 6.50 25.96 70.07
N SER A 225 6.67 25.26 71.20
CA SER A 225 6.93 23.82 71.25
C SER A 225 5.88 22.99 70.50
N THR A 226 4.61 23.41 70.52
CA THR A 226 3.53 22.70 69.82
C THR A 226 3.65 22.81 68.30
N THR A 227 4.08 23.96 67.79
CA THR A 227 4.38 24.19 66.36
C THR A 227 5.56 23.34 65.93
N ILE A 228 6.67 23.37 66.68
CA ILE A 228 7.87 22.59 66.36
C ILE A 228 7.55 21.08 66.32
N GLN A 229 6.81 20.57 67.31
CA GLN A 229 6.46 19.15 67.39
C GLN A 229 5.51 18.70 66.26
N THR A 230 4.54 19.53 65.90
CA THR A 230 3.57 19.20 64.84
C THR A 230 4.22 19.25 63.45
N VAL A 231 5.05 20.26 63.18
CA VAL A 231 5.84 20.37 61.95
C VAL A 231 6.82 19.19 61.84
N LYS A 232 7.59 18.91 62.90
CA LYS A 232 8.53 17.79 62.94
C LYS A 232 7.84 16.45 62.67
N ALA A 233 6.74 16.17 63.37
CA ALA A 233 5.99 14.92 63.17
C ALA A 233 5.42 14.78 61.76
N LEU A 234 5.08 15.89 61.10
CA LEU A 234 4.59 15.90 59.73
C LEU A 234 5.73 15.68 58.71
N VAL A 235 6.87 16.34 58.90
CA VAL A 235 8.07 16.19 58.06
C VAL A 235 8.66 14.77 58.18
N ASP A 236 8.86 14.27 59.41
CA ASP A 236 9.32 12.89 59.66
C ASP A 236 8.43 11.86 58.93
N ARG A 237 7.12 12.17 58.84
CA ARG A 237 6.16 11.30 58.15
C ARG A 237 6.22 11.40 56.62
N PHE A 238 6.54 12.57 56.08
CA PHE A 238 6.81 12.71 54.66
C PHE A 238 8.12 12.03 54.28
N GLU A 239 9.17 12.16 55.08
CA GLU A 239 10.45 11.46 54.84
C GLU A 239 10.30 9.94 54.89
N THR A 240 9.58 9.40 55.87
CA THR A 240 9.30 7.95 55.93
C THR A 240 8.45 7.46 54.75
N ARG A 241 7.48 8.25 54.27
CA ARG A 241 6.72 7.89 53.06
C ARG A 241 7.55 8.02 51.78
N PHE A 242 8.39 9.03 51.69
CA PHE A 242 9.28 9.27 50.55
C PHE A 242 10.35 8.18 50.45
N THR A 243 10.95 7.77 51.57
CA THR A 243 11.91 6.65 51.58
C THR A 243 11.26 5.32 51.19
N LEU A 244 10.05 5.03 51.68
CA LEU A 244 9.28 3.85 51.28
C LEU A 244 8.88 3.88 49.80
N SER A 245 8.53 5.04 49.24
CA SER A 245 8.22 5.16 47.81
C SER A 245 9.47 5.04 46.95
N HIS A 246 10.60 5.61 47.38
CA HIS A 246 11.88 5.52 46.65
C HIS A 246 12.50 4.10 46.70
N SER A 247 12.43 3.42 47.84
CA SER A 247 12.87 2.02 47.94
C SER A 247 12.03 1.11 47.05
N ASN A 248 10.73 1.38 46.95
CA ASN A 248 9.84 0.66 46.03
C ASN A 248 10.07 1.06 44.57
N ALA A 249 10.45 2.30 44.27
CA ALA A 249 10.80 2.76 42.92
C ALA A 249 12.10 2.13 42.41
N SER A 250 13.11 1.93 43.28
CA SER A 250 14.35 1.22 42.90
C SER A 250 14.15 -0.27 42.56
N LEU A 251 13.02 -0.86 42.99
CA LEU A 251 12.57 -2.22 42.64
C LEU A 251 11.44 -2.24 41.60
N SER A 252 10.97 -1.06 41.18
CA SER A 252 9.82 -0.84 40.31
C SER A 252 10.18 0.12 39.19
N GLY A 253 10.83 -0.40 38.14
CA GLY A 253 10.58 0.14 36.81
C GLY A 253 9.05 0.23 36.55
N PRO A 254 8.59 1.16 35.70
CA PRO A 254 7.18 1.53 35.51
C PRO A 254 6.23 0.38 35.10
N SER A 255 6.73 -0.84 34.93
CA SER A 255 5.97 -2.02 34.54
C SER A 255 5.31 -2.81 35.69
N LYS A 256 5.63 -2.54 36.97
CA LYS A 256 5.15 -3.37 38.10
C LYS A 256 4.02 -2.81 38.96
N LEU A 257 3.62 -1.55 38.81
CA LEU A 257 2.45 -1.00 39.53
C LEU A 257 1.12 -1.45 38.89
N ASN A 258 1.10 -1.67 37.58
CA ASN A 258 -0.07 -2.12 36.81
C ASN A 258 -0.42 -3.61 37.00
N ASN A 259 0.20 -4.28 37.98
CA ASN A 259 0.10 -5.73 38.07
C ASN A 259 -0.42 -6.17 39.45
N ILE A 260 -1.29 -5.42 40.13
CA ILE A 260 -1.95 -5.91 41.36
C ILE A 260 -2.70 -7.25 41.11
N ASP A 261 -3.02 -7.51 39.84
CA ASP A 261 -3.54 -8.78 39.34
C ASP A 261 -2.74 -10.01 39.78
N HIS A 262 -1.40 -9.96 39.90
CA HIS A 262 -0.65 -11.14 40.35
C HIS A 262 -0.87 -11.46 41.83
N LEU A 263 -1.26 -10.47 42.64
CA LEU A 263 -1.65 -10.67 44.04
C LEU A 263 -3.08 -11.18 44.15
N LEU A 264 -4.01 -10.61 43.37
CA LEU A 264 -5.40 -11.07 43.30
C LEU A 264 -5.51 -12.48 42.73
N LYS A 265 -4.76 -12.79 41.67
CA LYS A 265 -4.68 -14.12 41.03
C LYS A 265 -4.08 -15.19 41.96
N ARG A 266 -3.35 -14.80 43.01
CA ARG A 266 -2.86 -15.72 44.06
C ARG A 266 -3.90 -16.01 45.14
N LEU A 267 -4.88 -15.13 45.33
CA LEU A 267 -5.98 -15.34 46.26
C LEU A 267 -7.15 -16.10 45.60
N THR A 268 -7.34 -15.94 44.28
CA THR A 268 -8.44 -16.57 43.54
C THR A 268 -8.07 -17.86 42.82
N SER A 269 -6.79 -18.25 42.76
CA SER A 269 -6.35 -19.47 42.06
C SER A 269 -5.83 -20.55 43.02
N PRO A 270 -6.39 -21.78 42.99
CA PRO A 270 -5.78 -22.92 43.66
C PRO A 270 -4.46 -23.26 42.95
N LYS A 271 -3.36 -23.04 43.68
CA LYS A 271 -1.96 -23.23 43.30
C LYS A 271 -1.67 -24.61 42.68
N ARG A 272 -1.77 -24.76 41.36
CA ARG A 272 -1.03 -25.79 40.61
C ARG A 272 0.33 -25.23 40.20
N ARG A 273 1.36 -25.50 41.02
CA ARG A 273 2.76 -25.28 40.64
C ARG A 273 3.20 -26.43 39.72
N GLY A 274 3.24 -26.17 38.42
CA GLY A 274 4.15 -26.89 37.52
C GLY A 274 5.59 -26.50 37.85
N ARG A 275 6.47 -27.50 37.98
CA ARG A 275 7.91 -27.32 38.19
C ARG A 275 8.55 -26.97 36.83
N PRO A 276 9.52 -26.05 36.74
CA PRO A 276 10.36 -25.96 35.55
C PRO A 276 11.24 -27.21 35.50
N SER A 277 11.21 -27.88 34.35
CA SER A 277 12.01 -29.08 34.06
C SER A 277 13.49 -28.71 34.00
N SER A 278 14.29 -29.28 34.91
CA SER A 278 15.75 -29.28 34.82
C SER A 278 16.24 -30.72 34.79
N TYR A 279 16.52 -31.24 33.59
CA TYR A 279 17.32 -32.46 33.43
C TYR A 279 18.27 -32.28 32.25
N LEU A 280 19.50 -31.88 32.57
CA LEU A 280 20.72 -32.32 31.89
C LEU A 280 21.86 -32.13 32.88
N ARG A 281 22.24 -33.24 33.53
CA ARG A 281 23.54 -33.38 34.20
C ARG A 281 24.57 -33.63 33.10
N LYS A 282 25.72 -32.94 33.12
CA LYS A 282 27.06 -33.51 33.39
C LYS A 282 28.15 -32.44 33.21
N GLY A 283 29.17 -32.47 34.07
CA GLY A 283 30.45 -31.79 33.88
C GLY A 283 30.77 -30.81 35.00
N GLY A 284 31.57 -31.24 35.99
CA GLY A 284 32.02 -30.41 37.09
C GLY A 284 33.37 -29.73 36.83
N LEU A 285 33.66 -28.69 37.60
CA LEU A 285 34.97 -28.44 38.21
C LEU A 285 34.80 -27.45 39.37
N ARG A 286 35.65 -27.62 40.39
CA ARG A 286 35.67 -26.96 41.70
C ARG A 286 36.10 -25.49 41.64
N ASN A 287 35.73 -24.70 42.67
CA ASN A 287 36.57 -23.76 43.46
C ASN A 287 35.64 -22.96 44.42
N MET A 288 35.67 -23.10 45.75
CA MET A 288 36.60 -22.56 46.77
C MET A 288 36.71 -21.02 46.80
N GLY A 289 36.45 -20.43 47.99
CA GLY A 289 36.62 -19.01 48.34
C GLY A 289 35.38 -18.40 49.00
N SER A 290 35.04 -18.77 50.24
CA SER A 290 35.46 -18.15 51.52
C SER A 290 34.68 -16.88 51.91
N SER A 291 33.90 -17.03 52.97
CA SER A 291 33.30 -15.99 53.80
C SER A 291 34.35 -15.31 54.67
N VAL A 292 34.37 -13.97 54.71
CA VAL A 292 34.84 -13.13 55.82
C VAL A 292 34.00 -11.84 55.74
N GLU A 293 32.96 -11.66 56.56
CA GLU A 293 32.94 -11.19 57.95
C GLU A 293 32.73 -9.67 58.03
N ALA A 294 31.92 -9.30 59.02
CA ALA A 294 31.35 -7.98 59.23
C ALA A 294 32.31 -7.05 59.97
N THR A 295 32.18 -5.75 59.68
CA THR A 295 32.31 -4.53 60.52
C THR A 295 32.86 -3.45 59.59
N GLU A 296 32.09 -2.43 59.25
CA GLU A 296 32.18 -1.14 59.92
C GLU A 296 30.92 -0.32 59.62
N ASN A 297 30.23 0.07 60.69
CA ASN A 297 29.30 1.19 60.65
C ASN A 297 30.11 2.47 60.95
N GLN A 298 29.60 3.60 60.44
CA GLN A 298 29.80 4.98 60.93
C GLN A 298 31.00 5.79 60.39
N ALA A 299 30.77 6.46 59.24
CA ALA A 299 31.21 7.84 58.98
C ALA A 299 30.34 8.42 57.83
N LYS A 300 29.11 8.87 58.10
CA LYS A 300 28.75 10.29 58.23
C LYS A 300 29.60 11.27 57.38
N VAL A 301 28.88 11.91 56.45
CA VAL A 301 28.92 13.35 56.09
C VAL A 301 29.81 13.79 54.92
N SER A 302 29.13 14.02 53.80
CA SER A 302 29.16 15.20 52.91
C SER A 302 29.18 14.79 51.43
N ARG A 303 27.98 14.60 50.86
CA ARG A 303 27.85 14.31 49.42
C ARG A 303 28.24 15.50 48.53
N TYR A 304 28.37 16.69 49.13
CA TYR A 304 28.96 17.86 48.50
C TYR A 304 29.88 18.56 49.51
N PRO A 305 31.14 18.84 49.15
CA PRO A 305 32.01 19.66 49.99
C PRO A 305 31.41 21.06 50.15
N VAL A 306 31.60 21.68 51.32
CA VAL A 306 31.13 23.05 51.65
C VAL A 306 31.48 24.06 50.55
N ARG A 307 32.61 23.86 49.87
CA ARG A 307 33.04 24.66 48.71
C ARG A 307 32.02 24.69 47.57
N VAL A 308 31.33 23.58 47.29
CA VAL A 308 30.33 23.52 46.21
C VAL A 308 29.10 24.35 46.55
N VAL A 309 28.68 24.31 47.82
CA VAL A 309 27.54 25.12 48.31
C VAL A 309 27.92 26.61 48.34
N LEU A 310 29.13 26.94 48.79
CA LEU A 310 29.63 28.31 48.82
C LEU A 310 29.78 28.89 47.40
N CYS A 311 30.28 28.10 46.44
CA CYS A 311 30.38 28.52 45.03
C CYS A 311 29.02 28.67 44.35
N ALA A 312 28.01 27.88 44.73
CA ALA A 312 26.66 28.06 44.23
C ALA A 312 26.02 29.34 44.80
N TYR A 313 26.21 29.59 46.10
CA TYR A 313 25.76 30.82 46.76
C TYR A 313 26.43 32.06 46.17
N MET A 314 27.75 32.02 45.92
CA MET A 314 28.48 33.15 45.32
C MET A 314 28.01 33.47 43.89
N ARG A 315 27.73 32.45 43.07
CA ARG A 315 27.17 32.66 41.72
C ARG A 315 25.73 33.17 41.73
N LEU A 316 24.93 32.81 42.72
CA LEU A 316 23.52 33.21 42.82
C LEU A 316 23.31 34.55 43.54
N GLY A 317 24.15 34.86 44.54
CA GLY A 317 24.00 36.05 45.38
C GLY A 317 24.79 37.26 44.89
N HIS A 318 25.94 37.05 44.22
CA HIS A 318 26.83 38.13 43.78
C HIS A 318 27.41 37.83 42.38
N PRO A 319 26.58 37.82 41.32
CA PRO A 319 27.06 37.56 39.96
C PRO A 319 28.10 38.59 39.51
N ASP A 320 27.97 39.84 39.93
CA ASP A 320 28.83 40.94 39.52
C ASP A 320 30.27 40.82 40.04
N VAL A 321 30.50 40.10 41.15
CA VAL A 321 31.84 39.86 41.74
C VAL A 321 32.50 38.61 41.14
N VAL A 322 31.71 37.63 40.71
CA VAL A 322 32.23 36.37 40.14
C VAL A 322 32.57 36.49 38.66
N PHE A 323 31.91 37.41 37.94
CA PHE A 323 32.10 37.61 36.49
C PHE A 323 32.78 38.95 36.13
N SER A 324 33.18 39.78 37.10
CA SER A 324 34.02 40.95 36.84
C SER A 324 35.47 40.49 36.62
N GLY A 325 35.92 40.55 35.37
CA GLY A 325 37.26 40.10 34.94
C GLY A 325 38.41 41.01 35.40
N HIS A 326 38.63 41.13 36.70
CA HIS A 326 39.89 41.61 37.29
C HIS A 326 40.32 40.64 38.37
N GLY A 327 41.01 39.56 37.96
CA GLY A 327 41.59 38.53 38.83
C GLY A 327 41.56 37.16 38.20
#